data_AF-A0A540NKE2-F1
#
_entry.id   AF-A0A540NKE2-F1
#
_cell.length_a   1.000
_cell.length_b   1.000
_cell.length_c   1.000
_cell.angle_alpha   90.00
_cell.angle_beta   90.00
_cell.angle_gamma   90.00
#
_symmetry.space_group_name_H-M   'P 1'
#
loop_
_entity.id
_entity.type
_entity.pdbx_description
1 polymer ?
#
loop_
_entity_poly.entity_id
_entity_poly.type
_entity_poly.pdbx_seq_one_letter_code
_entity_poly.pdbx_strand_id
1 'polypeptide(L)' 'MCIEPFFPFDCTCISMKITLKLGEGLVYEVVDGSNSFPHFYGPSRSFIPLPLDAVTKAEKLHLSGGQFSCSMLERAA' A
#
# COMPACT_ATOMS: atom_id res chain seq x y z
N MET A 1 -1.26 2.12 -4.00
CA MET A 1 -1.87 1.87 -5.32
C MET A 1 -1.47 0.48 -5.77
N CYS A 2 -2.31 -0.52 -5.50
CA CYS A 2 -2.28 -1.81 -6.18
C CYS A 2 -3.75 -2.20 -6.32
N ILE A 3 -4.35 -1.82 -7.44
CA ILE A 3 -5.70 -2.23 -7.79
C ILE A 3 -5.53 -3.35 -8.82
N GLU A 4 -6.25 -4.45 -8.62
CA GLU A 4 -6.52 -5.55 -9.56
C GLU A 4 -6.15 -5.21 -11.02
N PRO A 5 -5.28 -6.01 -11.68
CA PRO A 5 -5.43 -7.47 -11.75
C PRO A 5 -4.18 -8.24 -11.27
N PHE A 6 -3.40 -7.69 -10.34
CA PHE A 6 -2.10 -8.28 -9.96
C PHE A 6 -2.14 -9.31 -8.83
N PHE A 7 -3.32 -9.70 -8.35
CA PHE A 7 -3.46 -10.70 -7.29
C PHE A 7 -3.95 -12.02 -7.91
N PRO A 8 -3.09 -13.05 -8.02
CA PRO A 8 -3.54 -14.40 -8.39
C PRO A 8 -4.53 -14.90 -7.34
N PHE A 9 -5.60 -15.58 -7.76
CA PHE A 9 -6.67 -16.09 -6.89
C PHE A 9 -6.19 -17.05 -5.78
N ASP A 10 -4.95 -17.56 -5.86
CA ASP A 10 -4.37 -18.48 -4.88
C ASP A 10 -3.30 -17.85 -3.96
N CYS A 11 -3.07 -16.54 -4.02
CA CYS A 11 -2.08 -15.87 -3.17
C CYS A 11 -2.72 -15.28 -1.91
N THR A 12 -2.12 -15.57 -0.75
CA THR A 12 -2.45 -14.85 0.50
C THR A 12 -2.01 -13.40 0.38
N CYS A 13 -2.97 -12.47 0.34
CA CYS A 13 -2.70 -11.04 0.33
C CYS A 13 -2.57 -10.49 1.75
N ILE A 14 -1.67 -9.54 1.96
CA ILE A 14 -1.44 -8.87 3.25
C ILE A 14 -1.56 -7.36 3.02
N SER A 15 -2.39 -6.71 3.83
CA SER A 15 -2.43 -5.25 3.90
C SER A 15 -1.41 -4.77 4.93
N MET A 16 -0.64 -3.72 4.59
CA MET A 16 0.41 -3.16 5.46
C MET A 16 0.14 -1.68 5.69
N LYS A 17 0.16 -1.25 6.96
CA LYS A 17 0.08 0.15 7.37
C LYS A 17 1.48 0.70 7.61
N ILE A 18 1.87 1.66 6.79
CA ILE A 18 3.19 2.29 6.86
C ILE A 18 3.15 3.56 7.71
N THR A 19 4.20 3.81 8.49
CA THR A 19 4.39 5.06 9.24
C THR A 19 4.68 6.23 8.31
N LEU A 20 4.32 7.46 8.74
CA LEU A 20 4.64 8.68 8.00
C LEU A 20 6.14 9.03 8.00
N LYS A 21 6.97 8.31 8.78
CA LYS A 21 8.41 8.55 8.91
C LYS A 21 9.25 7.95 7.76
N LEU A 22 8.69 7.82 6.56
CA LEU A 22 9.42 7.35 5.36
C LEU A 22 10.41 8.38 4.81
N GLY A 23 10.39 9.61 5.34
CA GLY A 23 11.33 10.67 4.96
C GLY A 23 11.16 11.13 3.51
N GLU A 24 12.26 11.57 2.89
CA GLU A 24 12.27 12.16 1.54
C GLU A 24 11.99 11.15 0.42
N GLY A 25 11.94 9.85 0.73
CA GLY A 25 11.63 8.81 -0.26
C GLY A 25 10.16 8.78 -0.67
N LEU A 26 9.24 9.34 0.13
CA LEU A 26 7.80 9.33 -0.16
C LEU A 26 7.39 10.54 -1.01
N VAL A 27 7.01 10.30 -2.27
CA VAL A 27 6.60 11.32 -3.23
C VAL A 27 5.14 11.09 -3.63
N TYR A 28 4.32 12.14 -3.63
CA TYR A 28 2.94 12.08 -4.11
C TYR A 28 2.88 12.56 -5.56
N GLU A 29 2.58 11.64 -6.48
CA GLU A 29 2.51 11.94 -7.90
C GLU A 29 1.05 11.99 -8.37
N VAL A 30 0.71 13.02 -9.14
CA VAL A 30 -0.63 13.22 -9.69
C VAL A 30 -0.87 12.20 -10.80
N VAL A 31 -1.95 11.42 -10.70
CA VAL A 31 -2.25 10.33 -11.64
C VAL A 31 -3.37 10.71 -12.63
N ASP A 32 -4.34 11.53 -12.21
CA ASP A 32 -5.49 11.91 -13.05
C ASP A 32 -5.87 13.40 -12.95
N GLY A 33 -4.91 14.24 -12.54
CA GLY A 33 -5.11 15.69 -12.37
C GLY A 33 -5.76 16.09 -11.04
N SER A 34 -6.35 15.15 -10.31
CA SER A 34 -7.04 15.41 -9.03
C SER A 34 -6.57 14.51 -7.89
N ASN A 35 -6.21 13.27 -8.22
CA ASN A 35 -5.73 12.27 -7.30
C ASN A 35 -4.22 12.18 -7.38
N SER A 36 -3.57 12.21 -6.21
CA SER A 36 -2.15 11.94 -6.08
C SER A 36 -1.93 10.63 -5.34
N PHE A 37 -1.11 9.76 -5.90
CA PHE A 37 -0.78 8.48 -5.29
C PHE A 37 0.66 8.49 -4.76
N PRO A 38 0.89 7.94 -3.56
CA PRO A 38 2.22 7.88 -2.97
C PRO A 38 3.08 6.82 -3.69
N HIS A 39 4.28 7.23 -4.10
CA HIS A 39 5.36 6.39 -4.58
C HIS A 39 6.56 6.51 -3.64
N PHE A 40 7.19 5.39 -3.31
CA PHE A 40 8.38 5.37 -2.46
C PHE A 40 9.62 5.08 -3.31
N TYR A 41 10.58 5.99 -3.28
CA TYR A 41 11.82 5.92 -4.04
C TYR A 41 13.06 6.02 -3.16
N GLY A 42 14.17 5.49 -3.67
CA GLY A 42 15.49 5.73 -3.10
C GLY A 42 16.05 7.11 -3.47
N PRO A 43 17.22 7.46 -2.93
CA PRO A 43 17.83 8.78 -3.11
C PRO A 43 18.02 9.22 -4.58
N SER A 44 18.18 8.27 -5.50
CA SER A 44 18.34 8.52 -6.94
C SER A 44 17.03 8.43 -7.73
N ARG A 45 15.87 8.46 -7.07
CA ARG A 45 14.56 8.09 -7.65
C ARG A 45 14.50 6.67 -8.21
N SER A 46 15.41 5.80 -7.78
CA SER A 46 15.38 4.39 -8.12
C SER A 46 14.39 3.64 -7.24
N PHE A 47 13.98 2.45 -7.68
CA PHE A 47 13.27 1.51 -6.82
C PHE A 47 14.14 1.11 -5.64
N ILE A 48 13.57 1.15 -4.43
CA ILE A 48 14.11 0.51 -3.23
C ILE A 48 12.96 -0.17 -2.48
N PRO A 49 13.22 -1.28 -1.77
CA PRO A 49 12.19 -1.90 -0.93
C PRO A 49 11.83 -0.98 0.25
N LEU A 50 10.56 -1.04 0.66
CA LEU A 50 10.12 -0.38 1.90
C LEU A 50 10.85 -1.01 3.10
N PRO A 51 11.41 -0.20 4.01
CA PRO A 51 11.97 -0.69 5.26
C PRO A 51 10.92 -1.41 6.11
N LEU A 52 11.29 -2.57 6.69
CA LEU A 52 10.35 -3.37 7.48
C LEU A 52 9.89 -2.65 8.76
N ASP A 53 10.79 -1.87 9.36
CA ASP A 53 10.53 -1.06 10.55
C ASP A 53 9.57 0.12 10.28
N ALA A 54 9.35 0.47 9.00
CA ALA A 54 8.31 1.41 8.62
C ALA A 54 6.90 0.80 8.68
N VAL A 55 6.76 -0.53 8.69
CA VAL A 55 5.48 -1.23 8.79
C VAL A 55 5.02 -1.25 10.25
N THR A 56 3.97 -0.51 10.56
CA THR A 56 3.42 -0.40 11.93
C THR A 56 2.37 -1.45 12.24
N LYS A 57 1.68 -1.95 11.21
CA LYS A 57 0.67 -3.02 11.33
C LYS A 57 0.62 -3.76 10.00
N ALA A 58 0.45 -5.07 10.05
CA ALA A 58 0.19 -5.92 8.90
C ALA A 58 -0.94 -6.89 9.23
N GLU A 59 -1.84 -7.11 8.29
CA GLU A 59 -3.00 -7.99 8.49
C GLU A 59 -3.28 -8.75 7.20
N LYS A 60 -3.56 -10.05 7.34
CA LYS A 60 -3.99 -10.87 6.21
C LYS A 60 -5.35 -10.38 5.71
N LEU A 61 -5.47 -10.22 4.39
CA LEU A 61 -6.73 -9.90 3.75
C LEU A 61 -7.56 -11.18 3.59
N HIS A 62 -8.85 -11.07 3.89
CA HIS A 62 -9.85 -12.10 3.62
C HIS A 62 -10.63 -11.73 2.36
N LEU A 63 -10.57 -12.57 1.33
CA LEU A 63 -11.38 -12.43 0.12
C LEU A 63 -12.70 -13.16 0.30
N SER A 64 -13.82 -12.47 0.16
CA SER A 64 -15.16 -13.05 0.21
C SER A 64 -16.07 -12.30 -0.75
N GLY A 65 -16.77 -13.04 -1.62
CA GLY A 65 -17.65 -12.43 -2.64
C GLY A 65 -16.93 -11.46 -3.59
N GLY A 66 -15.64 -11.67 -3.87
CA GLY A 66 -14.83 -10.77 -4.71
C GLY A 66 -14.36 -9.49 -4.02
N GLN A 67 -14.59 -9.35 -2.71
CA GLN A 67 -14.19 -8.18 -1.93
C GLN A 67 -13.17 -8.57 -0.84
N PHE A 68 -12.11 -7.78 -0.73
CA PHE A 68 -11.14 -7.90 0.36
C PHE A 68 -11.65 -7.22 1.63
N SER A 69 -11.44 -7.88 2.78
CA SER A 69 -11.79 -7.37 4.10
C SER A 69 -10.66 -7.61 5.10
N CYS A 70 -10.49 -6.67 6.04
CA CYS A 70 -9.67 -6.78 7.24
C CYS A 70 -9.97 -5.62 8.19
N SER A 71 -9.54 -5.68 9.46
CA SER A 71 -9.80 -4.63 10.46
C SER A 71 -9.19 -3.27 10.10
N MET A 72 -8.17 -3.24 9.23
CA MET A 72 -7.55 -1.99 8.77
C MET A 72 -8.29 -1.30 7.61
N LEU A 73 -9.23 -1.99 6.97
CA LEU A 73 -10.01 -1.46 5.84
C LEU A 73 -11.36 -0.87 6.27
N GLU A 74 -11.75 -1.00 7.55
CA GLU A 74 -12.95 -0.35 8.07
C GLU A 74 -12.81 1.17 7.93
N ARG A 75 -13.76 1.79 7.22
CA ARG A 75 -13.81 3.24 7.02
C ARG A 75 -13.79 3.93 8.40
N ALA A 76 -12.92 4.92 8.56
CA ALA A 76 -13.14 5.93 9.59
C ALA A 76 -14.52 6.57 9.32
N ALA A 77 -15.44 6.42 10.29
CA ALA A 77 -16.76 7.04 10.27
C ALA A 77 -16.65 8.57 10.35
#